data_AF-A0A9E5J4U3-F1
#
_entry.id   AF-A0A9E5J4U3-F1
#
_cell.length_a   1.000
_cell.length_b   1.000
_cell.length_c   1.000
_cell.angle_alpha   90.00
_cell.angle_beta   90.00
_cell.angle_gamma   90.00
#
_symmetry.space_group_name_H-M   'P 1'
#
loop_
_entity.id
_entity.type
_entity.pdbx_description
1 polymer ?
#
loop_
_entity_poly.entity_id
_entity_poly.type
_entity_poly.pdbx_seq_one_letter_code
_entity_poly.pdbx_strand_id
1 'polypeptide(L)' 'MRSIRLSKPEQVSLAWDTPGLLAGVDEAGRGPLAGPVVAAAVILD' A
#
# COMPACT_ATOMS: atom_id res chain seq x y z
N MET A 1 -18.62 -22.43 -18.78
CA MET A 1 -18.01 -21.26 -18.12
C MET A 1 -16.55 -21.59 -17.82
N ARG A 2 -15.59 -20.92 -18.45
CA ARG A 2 -14.15 -21.15 -18.21
C ARG A 2 -13.72 -20.30 -17.02
N SER A 3 -13.27 -20.93 -15.94
CA SER A 3 -12.62 -20.26 -14.82
C SER A 3 -11.27 -19.72 -15.29
N ILE A 4 -11.09 -18.40 -15.25
CA ILE A 4 -9.83 -17.75 -15.55
C ILE A 4 -8.96 -17.92 -14.31
N ARG A 5 -7.89 -18.72 -14.40
CA ARG A 5 -6.87 -18.78 -13.34
C ARG A 5 -6.14 -17.43 -13.34
N LEU A 6 -6.43 -16.59 -12.35
CA LEU A 6 -5.64 -15.40 -12.05
C LEU A 6 -4.19 -15.81 -11.81
N SER A 7 -3.25 -15.15 -12.48
CA SER A 7 -1.82 -15.27 -12.19
C SER A 7 -1.58 -14.92 -10.72
N LYS A 8 -0.70 -15.67 -10.04
CA LYS A 8 -0.31 -15.34 -8.66
C LYS A 8 0.18 -13.89 -8.62
N PRO A 9 -0.26 -13.06 -7.67
CA PRO A 9 0.27 -11.70 -7.53
C PRO A 9 1.77 -11.80 -7.25
N GLU A 10 2.56 -11.07 -8.04
CA GLU A 10 3.99 -10.93 -7.82
C GLU A 10 4.21 -9.81 -6.81
N GLN A 11 4.60 -10.18 -5.59
CA GLN A 11 4.95 -9.21 -4.55
C GLN A 11 6.40 -8.77 -4.76
N VAL A 12 6.61 -7.49 -5.04
CA VAL A 12 7.96 -6.92 -5.14
C VAL A 12 8.55 -6.75 -3.73
N SER A 13 9.84 -7.02 -3.56
CA SER A 13 10.54 -6.75 -2.31
C SER A 13 10.65 -5.24 -2.06
N LEU A 14 10.45 -4.82 -0.82
CA LEU A 14 10.63 -3.42 -0.40
C LEU A 14 12.12 -3.10 -0.33
N ALA A 15 12.51 -1.93 -0.83
CA ALA A 15 13.90 -1.45 -0.86
C ALA A 15 14.30 -0.85 0.50
N TRP A 16 14.38 -1.71 1.52
CA TRP A 16 14.72 -1.32 2.90
C TRP A 16 16.13 -0.72 3.03
N ASP A 17 17.06 -1.10 2.16
CA ASP A 17 18.46 -0.64 2.18
C ASP A 17 18.68 0.72 1.49
N THR A 18 17.60 1.45 1.21
CA THR A 18 17.69 2.77 0.56
C THR A 18 18.35 3.77 1.52
N PRO A 19 19.41 4.50 1.12
CA PRO A 19 20.05 5.49 1.98
C PRO A 19 19.09 6.66 2.28
N GLY A 20 18.93 6.98 3.57
CA GLY A 20 18.05 8.06 4.05
C GLY A 20 16.92 7.56 4.95
N LEU A 21 16.03 8.47 5.39
CA LEU A 21 14.84 8.10 6.14
C LEU A 21 13.77 7.53 5.20
N LEU A 22 13.26 6.34 5.51
CA LEU A 22 12.18 5.70 4.77
C LEU A 22 10.85 5.91 5.51
N ALA A 23 9.82 6.38 4.79
CA ALA A 23 8.48 6.53 5.33
C ALA A 23 7.52 5.51 4.69
N GLY A 24 6.76 4.79 5.52
CA GLY A 24 5.56 4.07 5.07
C GLY A 24 4.37 5.04 4.97
N VAL A 25 3.59 4.94 3.89
CA VAL A 25 2.43 5.80 3.63
C VAL A 25 1.20 4.94 3.42
N ASP A 26 0.08 5.32 4.03
CA ASP A 26 -1.21 4.66 3.84
C ASP A 26 -2.38 5.66 4.00
N GLU A 27 -3.55 5.30 3.49
CA GLU A 27 -4.77 6.08 3.62
C GLU A 27 -5.95 5.28 4.19
N ALA A 28 -6.81 6.00 4.91
CA ALA A 28 -8.09 5.50 5.38
C ALA A 28 -9.24 6.34 4.82
N GLY A 29 -10.37 5.69 4.52
CA GLY A 29 -11.60 6.36 4.10
C GLY A 29 -11.86 6.41 2.60
N ARG A 30 -11.20 5.60 1.75
CA ARG A 30 -11.47 5.59 0.29
C ARG A 30 -12.81 4.97 -0.12
N GLY A 31 -13.44 4.20 0.77
CA GLY A 31 -14.63 3.38 0.48
C GLY A 31 -16.00 3.91 0.95
N PRO A 32 -16.09 4.67 2.06
CA PRO A 32 -17.35 5.29 2.48
C PRO A 32 -17.95 6.25 1.44
N LEU A 33 -19.28 6.43 1.50
CA LEU A 33 -20.03 7.34 0.60
C LEU A 33 -19.84 8.83 0.93
N ALA A 34 -19.40 9.15 2.14
CA ALA A 34 -19.13 10.49 2.61
C ALA A 34 -18.11 10.46 3.76
N GLY A 35 -17.47 11.60 4.02
CA GLY A 35 -16.36 11.76 4.96
C GLY A 35 -15.02 11.94 4.23
N PRO A 36 -13.98 12.42 4.92
CA PRO A 36 -12.69 12.66 4.30
C PRO A 36 -11.92 11.36 4.09
N VAL A 37 -11.05 11.37 3.08
CA VAL A 37 -9.90 10.45 3.02
C VAL A 37 -8.78 11.10 3.83
N VAL A 38 -8.17 10.34 4.72
CA VAL A 38 -7.02 10.78 5.51
C VAL A 38 -5.84 9.88 5.19
N ALA A 39 -4.71 10.48 4.86
CA ALA A 39 -3.45 9.78 4.66
C ALA A 39 -2.44 10.13 5.76
N ALA A 40 -1.55 9.20 6.07
CA ALA A 40 -0.48 9.39 7.04
C ALA A 40 0.84 8.82 6.51
N ALA A 41 1.95 9.40 6.99
CA ALA A 41 3.30 8.92 6.72
C ALA A 41 4.03 8.67 8.04
N VAL A 42 4.71 7.53 8.17
CA VAL A 42 5.42 7.13 9.38
C VAL A 42 6.85 6.74 9.05
N ILE A 43 7.80 7.29 9.80
CA ILE A 43 9.21 6.92 9.80
C ILE A 43 9.50 6.22 11.13
N LEU A 44 10.18 5.08 11.10
CA LEU A 44 10.65 4.33 12.28
C LEU A 44 12.18 4.40 12.34
N ASP A 45 12.73 4.40 13.55
CA ASP A 45 14.17 4.22 13.84
C ASP A 45 14.44 2.75 14.20
#